data_AF-A0Q6U3-F1
#
_entry.id   AF-A0Q6U3-F1
#
_cell.length_a   1.000
_cell.length_b   1.000
_cell.length_c   1.000
_cell.angle_alpha   90.00
_cell.angle_beta   90.00
_cell.angle_gamma   90.00
#
_symmetry.space_group_name_H-M   'P 1'
#
loop_
_entity.id
_entity.type
_entity.pdbx_description
1 polymer ?
#
loop_
_entity_poly.entity_id
_entity_poly.type
_entity_poly.pdbx_seq_one_letter_code
_entity_poly.pdbx_strand_id
1 'polypeptide(L)'
;MAIDLLKLQKKLGYDVDTGGMCYGIAYMAIQAIIRDDLVTYISRIEYLEKTLSQHNNNQDAAINEIVEKINVAYEKRKNKQNLDCDEIKLLDILNWFDGVQIYHNYNNVLSGGRNYEIATNFFSANTNQNEKENRKIFVIAKELNILTKELIDDIFDKIDNSKEPIAFSLSTPDHIISIGKSSNYKPIYLINHDIHKHILNERSLYSEVFCAFKYSMRIALSIFRYSYQEENISIKYVTNNLDKDDLCNLLCLALQDGYVEAIKVYIEGISNLSGINKQQLLAAKKKNDGAPGLCLALQNGHSEAIKVYIEVISNLSGINKQELLAAKKQNGTPGLFMALQEGHAEAIKVYIEGIFNLSGINKQQLLAAKRSDGTPGLSVALYCGHAEAIKTYIEGITNLSGINKQELLAAKISDGTPGLFMALQNGHAEAIKAYIEGIFNIPGINRRELLAAKTLDGTPGLNIALQQGHSQAAKTYKETISKFMMLRNGLP
;
A
#
# COMPACT_ATOMS: atom_id res chain seq x y z
N MET A 1 -20.95 1.94 -22.85
CA MET A 1 -19.62 1.47 -23.34
C MET A 1 -19.13 2.54 -24.29
N ALA A 2 -17.84 2.85 -24.23
CA ALA A 2 -17.30 4.01 -24.91
C ALA A 2 -16.61 3.61 -26.23
N ILE A 3 -16.63 4.54 -27.19
CA ILE A 3 -16.00 4.35 -28.50
C ILE A 3 -14.48 4.54 -28.38
N ASP A 4 -13.70 3.77 -29.14
CA ASP A 4 -12.25 3.96 -29.21
C ASP A 4 -11.90 5.27 -29.94
N LEU A 5 -11.77 6.35 -29.15
CA LEU A 5 -11.46 7.69 -29.65
C LEU A 5 -10.10 7.77 -30.33
N LEU A 6 -9.12 6.96 -29.92
CA LEU A 6 -7.81 6.94 -30.56
C LEU A 6 -7.92 6.36 -31.97
N LYS A 7 -8.64 5.24 -32.11
CA LYS A 7 -8.87 4.60 -33.40
C LYS A 7 -9.71 5.48 -34.33
N LEU A 8 -10.72 6.17 -33.80
CA LEU A 8 -11.53 7.12 -34.56
C LEU A 8 -10.68 8.29 -35.07
N GLN A 9 -9.92 8.95 -34.20
CA GLN A 9 -9.03 10.06 -34.58
C GLN A 9 -7.99 9.63 -35.63
N LYS A 10 -7.38 8.45 -35.48
CA LYS A 10 -6.45 7.91 -36.48
C LYS A 10 -7.10 7.68 -37.85
N LYS A 11 -8.34 7.15 -37.90
CA LYS A 11 -9.06 6.99 -39.18
C LYS A 11 -9.48 8.32 -39.81
N LEU A 12 -9.65 9.37 -39.00
CA LEU A 12 -9.91 10.73 -39.46
C LEU A 12 -8.62 11.50 -39.84
N GLY A 13 -7.44 10.89 -39.71
CA GLY A 13 -6.17 11.48 -40.13
C GLY A 13 -5.45 12.31 -39.07
N TYR A 14 -5.88 12.26 -37.81
CA TYR A 14 -5.18 12.94 -36.71
C TYR A 14 -3.93 12.16 -36.29
N ASP A 15 -2.83 12.90 -36.11
CA ASP A 15 -1.59 12.39 -35.54
C ASP A 15 -1.63 12.55 -34.02
N VAL A 16 -2.29 11.59 -33.36
CA VAL A 16 -2.43 11.52 -31.89
C VAL A 16 -2.05 10.12 -31.39
N ASP A 17 -1.48 10.06 -30.20
CA ASP A 17 -1.08 8.82 -29.54
C ASP A 17 -1.65 8.72 -28.11
N THR A 18 -1.48 7.54 -27.51
CA THR A 18 -1.90 7.28 -26.14
C THR A 18 -1.17 8.13 -25.10
N GLY A 19 0.03 8.64 -25.42
CA GLY A 19 0.94 9.33 -24.50
C GLY A 19 0.68 10.83 -24.33
N GLY A 20 -0.43 11.35 -24.85
CA GLY A 20 -0.83 12.75 -24.67
C GLY A 20 -2.31 13.04 -24.90
N MET A 21 -3.06 12.13 -25.53
CA MET A 21 -4.45 12.38 -25.91
C MET A 21 -5.36 12.61 -24.69
N CYS A 22 -5.08 11.95 -23.56
CA CYS A 22 -5.79 12.18 -22.30
C CYS A 22 -5.70 13.65 -21.84
N TYR A 23 -4.57 14.31 -22.07
CA TYR A 23 -4.40 15.73 -21.77
C TYR A 23 -5.25 16.62 -22.65
N GLY A 24 -5.30 16.36 -23.97
CA GLY A 24 -6.16 17.13 -24.86
C GLY A 24 -7.64 16.98 -24.52
N ILE A 25 -8.08 15.76 -24.25
CA ILE A 25 -9.46 15.49 -23.82
C ILE A 25 -9.77 16.20 -22.49
N ALA A 26 -8.92 16.06 -21.47
CA ALA A 26 -9.13 16.68 -20.17
C ALA A 26 -9.18 18.22 -20.25
N TYR A 27 -8.29 18.84 -21.02
CA TYR A 27 -8.29 20.30 -21.16
C TYR A 27 -9.46 20.83 -21.99
N MET A 28 -9.90 20.12 -23.04
CA MET A 28 -11.13 20.47 -23.77
C MET A 28 -12.36 20.38 -22.86
N ALA A 29 -12.41 19.38 -21.97
CA ALA A 29 -13.48 19.28 -20.99
C ALA A 29 -13.45 20.42 -19.97
N ILE A 30 -12.27 20.76 -19.43
CA ILE A 30 -12.09 21.91 -18.52
C ILE A 30 -12.57 23.20 -19.18
N GLN A 31 -12.20 23.45 -20.44
CA GLN A 31 -12.66 24.61 -21.18
C GLN A 31 -14.18 24.63 -21.34
N ALA A 32 -14.80 23.50 -21.66
CA ALA A 32 -16.24 23.39 -21.79
C ALA A 32 -16.95 23.69 -20.45
N ILE A 33 -16.42 23.17 -19.33
CA ILE A 33 -16.96 23.44 -17.99
C ILE A 33 -16.96 24.95 -17.72
N ILE A 34 -15.79 25.60 -17.86
CA ILE A 34 -15.61 27.03 -17.51
C ILE A 34 -16.45 27.94 -18.40
N ARG A 35 -16.67 27.56 -19.67
CA ARG A 35 -17.51 28.29 -20.63
C ARG A 35 -19.01 28.00 -20.49
N ASP A 36 -19.42 27.20 -19.50
CA ASP A 36 -20.80 26.74 -19.31
C ASP A 36 -21.35 25.88 -20.47
N ASP A 37 -20.45 25.26 -21.25
CA ASP A 37 -20.73 24.50 -22.47
C ASP A 37 -20.56 22.97 -22.27
N LEU A 38 -20.58 22.50 -21.03
CA LEU A 38 -20.40 21.08 -20.71
C LEU A 38 -21.48 20.19 -21.35
N VAL A 39 -22.70 20.71 -21.54
CA VAL A 39 -23.79 19.97 -22.20
C VAL A 39 -23.42 19.63 -23.65
N THR A 40 -22.88 20.59 -24.39
CA THR A 40 -22.42 20.36 -25.77
C THR A 40 -21.27 19.37 -25.79
N TYR A 41 -20.32 19.49 -24.85
CA TYR A 41 -19.23 18.53 -24.70
C TYR A 41 -19.73 17.09 -24.51
N ILE A 42 -20.65 16.86 -23.58
CA ILE A 42 -21.20 15.53 -23.30
C ILE A 42 -22.01 15.01 -24.51
N SER A 43 -22.77 15.88 -25.18
CA SER A 43 -23.58 15.49 -26.35
C SER A 43 -22.76 14.89 -27.51
N ARG A 44 -21.50 15.31 -27.68
CA ARG A 44 -20.57 14.74 -28.67
C ARG A 44 -20.27 13.28 -28.33
N ILE A 45 -20.00 12.99 -27.06
CA ILE A 45 -19.69 11.64 -26.59
C ILE A 45 -20.93 10.75 -26.67
N GLU A 46 -22.09 11.24 -26.22
CA GLU A 46 -23.36 10.51 -26.31
C GLU A 46 -23.73 10.14 -27.74
N TYR A 47 -23.46 11.01 -28.71
CA TYR A 47 -23.64 10.70 -30.13
C TYR A 47 -22.79 9.50 -30.55
N LEU A 48 -21.50 9.51 -30.21
CA LEU A 48 -20.58 8.43 -30.53
C LEU A 48 -20.98 7.09 -29.87
N GLU A 49 -21.36 7.12 -28.60
CA GLU A 49 -21.83 5.94 -27.86
C GLU A 49 -23.15 5.39 -28.40
N LYS A 50 -24.05 6.26 -28.83
CA LYS A 50 -25.31 5.87 -29.49
C LYS A 50 -25.02 5.14 -30.80
N THR A 51 -24.13 5.66 -31.64
CA THR A 51 -23.74 4.99 -32.88
C THR A 51 -23.06 3.65 -32.59
N LEU A 52 -22.19 3.57 -31.58
CA LEU A 52 -21.58 2.30 -31.16
C LEU A 52 -22.64 1.27 -30.74
N SER A 53 -23.65 1.70 -29.99
CA SER A 53 -24.73 0.84 -29.51
C SER A 53 -25.59 0.30 -30.66
N GLN A 54 -25.82 1.11 -31.71
CA GLN A 54 -26.56 0.69 -32.91
C GLN A 54 -25.85 -0.43 -33.68
N HIS A 55 -24.53 -0.53 -33.57
CA HIS A 55 -23.70 -1.57 -34.18
C HIS A 55 -23.44 -2.77 -33.27
N ASN A 56 -24.29 -3.01 -32.27
CA ASN A 56 -24.09 -4.06 -31.26
C ASN A 56 -22.69 -3.98 -30.61
N ASN A 57 -22.17 -2.77 -30.44
CA ASN A 57 -20.84 -2.48 -29.90
C ASN A 57 -19.65 -2.94 -30.74
N ASN A 58 -19.85 -3.16 -32.04
CA ASN A 58 -18.75 -3.37 -32.97
C ASN A 58 -18.04 -2.03 -33.25
N GLN A 59 -16.87 -1.86 -32.65
CA GLN A 59 -16.04 -0.65 -32.78
C GLN A 59 -15.69 -0.34 -34.23
N ASP A 60 -15.33 -1.34 -35.05
CA ASP A 60 -14.93 -1.10 -36.44
C ASP A 60 -16.08 -0.62 -37.31
N ALA A 61 -17.25 -1.26 -37.18
CA ALA A 61 -18.44 -0.87 -37.93
C ALA A 61 -18.90 0.55 -37.56
N ALA A 62 -19.01 0.84 -36.26
CA ALA A 62 -19.41 2.15 -35.76
C ALA A 62 -18.43 3.26 -36.18
N ILE A 63 -17.14 3.03 -36.01
CA ILE A 63 -16.12 4.02 -36.40
C ILE A 63 -16.13 4.25 -37.91
N ASN A 64 -16.26 3.20 -38.73
CA ASN A 64 -16.33 3.36 -40.19
C ASN A 64 -17.54 4.20 -40.60
N GLU A 65 -18.72 3.97 -40.01
CA GLU A 65 -19.91 4.77 -40.28
C GLU A 65 -19.70 6.24 -39.88
N ILE A 66 -19.13 6.49 -38.70
CA ILE A 66 -18.87 7.85 -38.22
C ILE A 66 -17.92 8.58 -39.17
N VAL A 67 -16.83 7.94 -39.58
CA VAL A 67 -15.85 8.49 -40.53
C VAL A 67 -16.51 8.82 -41.87
N GLU A 68 -17.31 7.91 -42.41
CA GLU A 68 -18.03 8.13 -43.66
C GLU A 68 -18.98 9.33 -43.55
N LYS A 69 -19.80 9.39 -42.50
CA LYS A 69 -20.73 10.50 -42.26
C LYS A 69 -20.03 11.84 -42.07
N ILE A 70 -18.91 11.88 -41.35
CA ILE A 70 -18.08 13.08 -41.19
C ILE A 70 -17.55 13.55 -42.55
N ASN A 71 -17.03 12.64 -43.38
CA ASN A 71 -16.50 12.98 -44.70
C ASN A 71 -17.58 13.55 -45.62
N VAL A 72 -18.79 12.98 -45.59
CA VAL A 72 -19.93 13.51 -46.36
C VAL A 72 -20.29 14.92 -45.89
N ALA A 73 -20.45 15.13 -44.58
CA ALA A 73 -20.76 16.45 -44.02
C ALA A 73 -19.67 17.48 -44.35
N TYR A 74 -18.40 17.06 -44.33
CA TYR A 74 -17.26 17.91 -44.65
C TYR A 74 -17.26 18.36 -46.11
N GLU A 75 -17.48 17.43 -47.07
CA GLU A 75 -17.57 17.78 -48.48
C GLU A 75 -18.78 18.67 -48.79
N LYS A 76 -19.93 18.46 -48.12
CA LYS A 76 -21.06 19.40 -48.22
C LYS A 76 -20.69 20.81 -47.77
N ARG A 77 -20.02 20.94 -46.61
CA ARG A 77 -19.55 22.25 -46.09
C ARG A 77 -18.58 22.93 -47.05
N LYS A 78 -17.62 22.18 -47.57
CA LYS A 78 -16.62 22.66 -48.55
C LYS A 78 -17.28 23.17 -49.84
N ASN A 79 -18.33 22.49 -50.28
CA ASN A 79 -19.13 22.88 -51.45
C ASN A 79 -20.22 23.93 -51.13
N LYS A 80 -20.21 24.52 -49.92
CA LYS A 80 -21.18 25.53 -49.46
C LYS A 80 -22.64 25.08 -49.53
N GLN A 81 -22.88 23.78 -49.36
CA GLN A 81 -24.22 23.22 -49.28
C GLN A 81 -24.79 23.39 -47.88
N ASN A 82 -26.12 23.40 -47.76
CA ASN A 82 -26.79 23.44 -46.46
C ASN A 82 -26.56 22.12 -45.71
N LEU A 83 -26.23 22.25 -44.43
CA LEU A 83 -26.02 21.12 -43.52
C LEU A 83 -27.26 20.92 -42.65
N ASP A 84 -27.63 19.67 -42.39
CA ASP A 84 -28.65 19.36 -41.39
C ASP A 84 -28.07 19.36 -39.96
N CYS A 85 -28.94 19.15 -38.97
CA CYS A 85 -28.55 19.18 -37.56
C CYS A 85 -27.57 18.06 -37.16
N ASP A 86 -27.65 16.89 -37.79
CA ASP A 86 -26.76 15.77 -37.48
C ASP A 86 -25.39 15.97 -38.15
N GLU A 87 -25.36 16.52 -39.36
CA GLU A 87 -24.14 16.91 -40.07
C GLU A 87 -23.38 18.01 -39.31
N ILE A 88 -24.09 18.98 -38.74
CA ILE A 88 -23.47 20.01 -37.88
C ILE A 88 -22.82 19.37 -36.64
N LYS A 89 -23.50 18.41 -35.97
CA LYS A 89 -22.93 17.71 -34.81
C LYS A 89 -21.69 16.88 -35.17
N LEU A 90 -21.71 16.21 -36.32
CA LEU A 90 -20.57 15.44 -36.82
C LEU A 90 -19.35 16.33 -37.07
N LEU A 91 -19.55 17.51 -37.66
CA LEU A 91 -18.49 18.49 -37.85
C LEU A 91 -18.03 19.14 -36.54
N ASP A 92 -18.91 19.23 -35.54
CA ASP A 92 -18.55 19.69 -34.20
C ASP A 92 -17.68 18.67 -33.44
N ILE A 93 -17.87 17.37 -33.67
CA ILE A 93 -16.92 16.33 -33.21
C ILE A 93 -15.54 16.52 -33.84
N LEU A 94 -15.49 16.90 -35.11
CA LEU A 94 -14.22 17.20 -35.81
C LEU A 94 -13.52 18.42 -35.16
N ASN A 95 -14.25 19.52 -34.92
CA ASN A 95 -13.70 20.68 -34.21
C ASN A 95 -13.21 20.33 -32.78
N TRP A 96 -13.87 19.39 -32.10
CA TRP A 96 -13.43 18.91 -30.80
C TRP A 96 -12.10 18.16 -30.90
N PHE A 97 -11.91 17.29 -31.90
CA PHE A 97 -10.64 16.60 -32.15
C PHE A 97 -9.52 17.54 -32.59
N ASP A 98 -9.80 18.60 -33.36
CA ASP A 98 -8.84 19.66 -33.63
C ASP A 98 -8.29 20.26 -32.32
N GLY A 99 -9.19 20.53 -31.36
CA GLY A 99 -8.83 20.99 -30.02
C GLY A 99 -7.96 19.99 -29.25
N VAL A 100 -8.31 18.70 -29.28
CA VAL A 100 -7.52 17.63 -28.64
C VAL A 100 -6.11 17.57 -29.24
N GLN A 101 -6.00 17.64 -30.58
CA GLN A 101 -4.71 17.60 -31.27
C GLN A 101 -3.86 18.82 -30.91
N ILE A 102 -4.43 20.02 -30.78
CA ILE A 102 -3.69 21.22 -30.36
C ILE A 102 -2.96 20.99 -29.04
N TYR A 103 -3.61 20.39 -28.04
CA TYR A 103 -2.98 20.07 -26.75
C TYR A 103 -2.00 18.91 -26.81
N HIS A 104 -2.24 17.93 -27.69
CA HIS A 104 -1.34 16.78 -27.89
C HIS A 104 -0.02 17.16 -28.58
N ASN A 105 -0.09 18.05 -29.58
CA ASN A 105 0.97 18.23 -30.57
C ASN A 105 2.34 18.65 -29.97
N TYR A 106 3.41 18.15 -30.60
CA TYR A 106 4.77 18.13 -30.06
C TYR A 106 5.65 19.33 -30.45
N ASN A 107 5.32 20.14 -31.46
CA ASN A 107 5.96 21.45 -31.70
C ASN A 107 5.42 22.14 -32.96
N ASN A 108 5.14 23.46 -32.87
CA ASN A 108 5.54 24.51 -33.82
C ASN A 108 4.77 25.84 -33.66
N VAL A 109 3.74 25.90 -32.82
CA VAL A 109 2.96 27.15 -32.70
C VAL A 109 3.49 28.06 -31.59
N LEU A 110 3.99 27.51 -30.47
CA LEU A 110 4.45 28.29 -29.31
C LEU A 110 5.58 27.54 -28.58
N SER A 111 6.84 27.90 -28.86
CA SER A 111 8.06 27.60 -28.08
C SER A 111 8.22 26.17 -27.50
N GLY A 112 9.06 25.34 -28.15
CA GLY A 112 9.69 24.11 -27.64
C GLY A 112 9.16 23.48 -26.33
N GLY A 113 8.33 22.44 -26.43
CA GLY A 113 7.78 21.64 -25.31
C GLY A 113 6.48 20.95 -25.71
N ARG A 114 5.95 19.98 -24.94
CA ARG A 114 4.61 19.41 -25.26
C ARG A 114 3.55 20.45 -24.91
N ASN A 115 2.58 20.73 -25.79
CA ASN A 115 1.59 21.81 -25.56
C ASN A 115 0.76 21.61 -24.28
N TYR A 116 0.49 20.35 -23.90
CA TYR A 116 -0.14 20.09 -22.62
C TYR A 116 0.75 20.44 -21.42
N GLU A 117 2.08 20.36 -21.52
CA GLU A 117 3.00 20.78 -20.44
C GLU A 117 2.91 22.30 -20.26
N ILE A 118 2.82 23.05 -21.36
CA ILE A 118 2.58 24.51 -21.35
C ILE A 118 1.21 24.82 -20.74
N ALA A 119 0.14 24.12 -21.16
CA ALA A 119 -1.19 24.29 -20.58
C ALA A 119 -1.19 23.97 -19.07
N THR A 120 -0.56 22.86 -18.68
CA THR A 120 -0.41 22.45 -17.29
C THR A 120 0.34 23.51 -16.49
N ASN A 121 1.44 24.05 -17.03
CA ASN A 121 2.19 25.14 -16.42
C ASN A 121 1.37 26.43 -16.36
N PHE A 122 0.64 26.82 -17.41
CA PHE A 122 -0.24 27.99 -17.40
C PHE A 122 -1.30 27.89 -16.29
N PHE A 123 -1.93 26.72 -16.18
CA PHE A 123 -2.94 26.51 -15.16
C PHE A 123 -2.36 26.27 -13.74
N SER A 124 -1.05 25.98 -13.60
CA SER A 124 -0.38 25.72 -12.30
C SER A 124 0.56 26.83 -11.79
N ALA A 125 1.16 27.65 -12.66
CA ALA A 125 2.25 28.59 -12.32
C ALA A 125 1.82 29.82 -11.53
N ASN A 126 0.53 29.99 -11.29
CA ASN A 126 -0.03 31.23 -10.78
C ASN A 126 -0.31 31.11 -9.26
N THR A 127 0.70 30.80 -8.45
CA THR A 127 0.59 30.53 -7.00
C THR A 127 0.67 31.77 -6.09
N ASN A 128 0.66 32.98 -6.63
CA ASN A 128 0.70 34.22 -5.84
C ASN A 128 -0.62 34.47 -5.09
N GLN A 129 -0.51 34.81 -3.80
CA GLN A 129 -1.63 34.91 -2.83
C GLN A 129 -2.74 35.91 -3.22
N ASN A 130 -2.43 36.97 -3.98
CA ASN A 130 -3.36 38.05 -4.29
C ASN A 130 -4.37 37.74 -5.41
N GLU A 131 -4.23 36.62 -6.13
CA GLU A 131 -5.15 36.21 -7.21
C GLU A 131 -6.08 35.05 -6.81
N LYS A 132 -6.03 34.58 -5.56
CA LYS A 132 -6.81 33.41 -5.10
C LYS A 132 -8.33 33.65 -5.04
N GLU A 133 -8.78 34.89 -4.86
CA GLU A 133 -10.18 35.18 -4.52
C GLU A 133 -11.14 35.22 -5.73
N ASN A 134 -10.64 35.24 -6.98
CA ASN A 134 -11.47 35.37 -8.19
C ASN A 134 -11.32 34.24 -9.24
N ARG A 135 -10.75 33.08 -8.88
CA ARG A 135 -10.48 32.01 -9.87
C ARG A 135 -11.58 30.97 -9.99
N LYS A 136 -11.90 30.64 -11.24
CA LYS A 136 -12.85 29.61 -11.70
C LYS A 136 -12.18 28.29 -12.11
N ILE A 137 -10.83 28.24 -12.08
CA ILE A 137 -10.01 27.10 -12.49
C ILE A 137 -9.04 26.78 -11.36
N PHE A 138 -9.05 25.52 -10.89
CA PHE A 138 -8.15 25.05 -9.85
C PHE A 138 -7.36 23.84 -10.36
N VAL A 139 -6.08 24.03 -10.67
CA VAL A 139 -5.16 22.91 -10.86
C VAL A 139 -4.59 22.57 -9.50
N ILE A 140 -5.13 21.51 -8.89
CA ILE A 140 -4.78 21.16 -7.52
C ILE A 140 -3.49 20.34 -7.42
N ALA A 141 -3.01 19.70 -8.50
CA ALA A 141 -1.95 18.72 -8.34
C ALA A 141 -1.05 18.53 -9.56
N LYS A 142 0.11 19.17 -9.54
CA LYS A 142 1.32 18.62 -10.17
C LYS A 142 1.97 17.74 -9.09
N GLU A 143 2.10 16.44 -9.36
CA GLU A 143 2.82 15.47 -8.51
C GLU A 143 2.20 15.14 -7.14
N LEU A 144 0.92 14.76 -7.10
CA LEU A 144 0.43 14.00 -5.93
C LEU A 144 0.86 12.55 -6.05
N ASN A 145 1.93 12.20 -5.35
CA ASN A 145 2.18 10.81 -4.99
C ASN A 145 1.08 10.24 -4.05
N ILE A 146 0.09 11.04 -3.63
CA ILE A 146 -1.00 10.67 -2.72
C ILE A 146 -2.27 11.52 -2.97
N LEU A 147 -3.31 10.96 -3.61
CA LEU A 147 -4.67 11.50 -3.52
C LEU A 147 -5.26 11.01 -2.20
N THR A 148 -5.37 11.88 -1.19
CA THR A 148 -5.98 11.52 0.10
C THR A 148 -7.50 11.67 0.04
N LYS A 149 -8.22 10.92 0.90
CA LYS A 149 -9.67 11.10 1.08
C LYS A 149 -10.00 12.57 1.38
N GLU A 150 -9.30 13.18 2.33
CA GLU A 150 -9.45 14.60 2.70
C GLU A 150 -9.37 15.55 1.52
N LEU A 151 -8.46 15.29 0.57
CA LEU A 151 -8.33 16.10 -0.64
C LEU A 151 -9.51 15.88 -1.59
N ILE A 152 -9.96 14.65 -1.76
CA ILE A 152 -11.11 14.33 -2.62
C ILE A 152 -12.40 14.93 -2.05
N ASP A 153 -12.58 14.86 -0.73
CA ASP A 153 -13.70 15.47 -0.02
C ASP A 153 -13.67 17.01 -0.20
N ASP A 154 -12.51 17.66 0.00
CA ASP A 154 -12.33 19.10 -0.24
C ASP A 154 -12.60 19.50 -1.71
N ILE A 155 -12.18 18.68 -2.68
CA ILE A 155 -12.49 18.90 -4.10
C ILE A 155 -14.00 18.79 -4.32
N PHE A 156 -14.63 17.73 -3.81
CA PHE A 156 -16.07 17.53 -3.98
C PHE A 156 -16.85 18.70 -3.38
N ASP A 157 -16.56 19.06 -2.13
CA ASP A 157 -17.21 20.17 -1.43
C ASP A 157 -17.06 21.49 -2.17
N LYS A 158 -15.87 21.78 -2.70
CA LYS A 158 -15.66 22.99 -3.52
C LYS A 158 -16.51 23.00 -4.77
N ILE A 159 -16.63 21.86 -5.46
CA ILE A 159 -17.46 21.75 -6.65
C ILE A 159 -18.93 21.87 -6.27
N ASP A 160 -19.40 21.11 -5.29
CA ASP A 160 -20.82 21.02 -4.93
C ASP A 160 -21.35 22.35 -4.39
N ASN A 161 -20.57 23.05 -3.57
CA ASN A 161 -20.95 24.36 -3.04
C ASN A 161 -20.78 25.52 -4.03
N SER A 162 -20.11 25.32 -5.17
CA SER A 162 -19.92 26.39 -6.16
C SER A 162 -21.21 26.74 -6.90
N LYS A 163 -21.49 28.05 -7.02
CA LYS A 163 -22.58 28.61 -7.84
C LYS A 163 -22.13 28.96 -9.26
N GLU A 164 -20.82 29.11 -9.46
CA GLU A 164 -20.21 29.39 -10.75
C GLU A 164 -19.59 28.12 -11.34
N PRO A 165 -19.31 28.10 -12.66
CA PRO A 165 -18.57 27.00 -13.25
C PRO A 165 -17.22 26.82 -12.59
N ILE A 166 -16.90 25.58 -12.21
CA ILE A 166 -15.67 25.23 -11.52
C ILE A 166 -15.15 23.90 -12.06
N ALA A 167 -13.85 23.85 -12.33
CA ALA A 167 -13.18 22.65 -12.82
C ALA A 167 -11.83 22.43 -12.12
N PHE A 168 -11.50 21.15 -11.97
CA PHE A 168 -10.25 20.63 -11.45
C PHE A 168 -9.62 19.68 -12.46
N SER A 169 -8.30 19.75 -12.59
CA SER A 169 -7.52 18.71 -13.24
C SER A 169 -6.78 17.90 -12.19
N LEU A 170 -6.87 16.58 -12.28
CA LEU A 170 -6.07 15.65 -11.48
C LEU A 170 -5.11 14.94 -12.44
N SER A 171 -3.83 14.82 -12.10
CA SER A 171 -2.84 14.21 -12.99
C SER A 171 -1.76 13.41 -12.27
N THR A 172 -1.31 12.32 -12.90
CA THR A 172 -0.02 11.64 -12.68
C THR A 172 0.93 11.97 -13.84
N PRO A 173 2.22 11.58 -13.80
CA PRO A 173 3.12 11.84 -14.94
C PRO A 173 2.60 11.31 -16.29
N ASP A 174 1.84 10.21 -16.28
CA ASP A 174 1.41 9.51 -17.49
C ASP A 174 -0.09 9.67 -17.82
N HIS A 175 -0.89 10.29 -16.95
CA HIS A 175 -2.34 10.37 -17.14
C HIS A 175 -2.98 11.60 -16.47
N ILE A 176 -4.12 12.04 -16.99
CA ILE A 176 -4.89 13.17 -16.45
C ILE A 176 -6.38 12.94 -16.63
N ILE A 177 -7.15 13.40 -15.65
CA ILE A 177 -8.60 13.53 -15.73
C ILE A 177 -9.02 14.94 -15.38
N SER A 178 -10.24 15.27 -15.79
CA SER A 178 -10.89 16.50 -15.39
C SER A 178 -12.16 16.20 -14.61
N ILE A 179 -12.48 17.07 -13.66
CA ILE A 179 -13.74 17.03 -12.96
C ILE A 179 -14.28 18.44 -12.75
N GLY A 180 -15.58 18.62 -12.90
CA GLY A 180 -16.23 19.85 -12.49
C GLY A 180 -17.71 19.90 -12.80
N LYS A 181 -18.29 21.08 -12.68
CA LYS A 181 -19.67 21.36 -13.07
C LYS A 181 -19.80 22.74 -13.68
N SER A 182 -20.78 22.85 -14.57
CA SER A 182 -21.23 24.11 -15.17
C SER A 182 -22.18 24.87 -14.22
N SER A 183 -22.48 26.14 -14.51
CA SER A 183 -23.38 26.96 -13.67
C SER A 183 -24.80 26.39 -13.61
N ASN A 184 -25.56 26.77 -12.57
CA ASN A 184 -26.97 26.41 -12.33
C ASN A 184 -27.25 24.96 -11.85
N TYR A 185 -26.52 24.47 -10.83
CA TYR A 185 -26.77 23.16 -10.21
C TYR A 185 -26.77 21.99 -11.21
N LYS A 186 -25.94 22.10 -12.26
CA LYS A 186 -25.76 21.01 -13.21
C LYS A 186 -24.98 19.85 -12.56
N PRO A 187 -25.23 18.62 -13.02
CA PRO A 187 -24.51 17.43 -12.59
C PRO A 187 -22.98 17.61 -12.62
N ILE A 188 -22.29 17.11 -11.58
CA ILE A 188 -20.83 17.06 -11.54
C ILE A 188 -20.37 15.95 -12.48
N TYR A 189 -19.47 16.25 -13.40
CA TYR A 189 -18.91 15.25 -14.30
C TYR A 189 -17.43 15.06 -14.08
N LEU A 190 -17.00 13.81 -14.02
CA LEU A 190 -15.62 13.39 -14.20
C LEU A 190 -15.45 12.91 -15.64
N ILE A 191 -14.46 13.46 -16.35
CA ILE A 191 -14.08 13.07 -17.70
C ILE A 191 -12.70 12.41 -17.65
N ASN A 192 -12.66 11.16 -18.11
CA ASN A 192 -11.48 10.32 -18.24
C ASN A 192 -11.46 9.70 -19.64
N HIS A 193 -10.72 10.30 -20.57
CA HIS A 193 -10.68 9.84 -21.97
C HIS A 193 -12.09 9.81 -22.59
N ASP A 194 -12.55 8.66 -23.06
CA ASP A 194 -13.86 8.39 -23.66
C ASP A 194 -14.94 8.12 -22.60
N ILE A 195 -14.54 8.04 -21.32
CA ILE A 195 -15.42 7.80 -20.18
C ILE A 195 -15.81 9.14 -19.57
N HIS A 196 -17.11 9.35 -19.41
CA HIS A 196 -17.68 10.45 -18.66
C HIS A 196 -18.63 9.91 -17.59
N LYS A 197 -18.55 10.43 -16.38
CA LYS A 197 -19.26 9.89 -15.22
C LYS A 197 -19.92 11.00 -14.44
N HIS A 198 -21.21 10.81 -14.19
CA HIS A 198 -21.95 11.66 -13.28
C HIS A 198 -21.55 11.31 -11.84
N ILE A 199 -21.09 12.32 -11.10
CA ILE A 199 -20.63 12.21 -9.73
C ILE A 199 -21.75 12.68 -8.81
N LEU A 200 -22.29 11.74 -8.04
CA LEU A 200 -23.46 11.97 -7.17
C LEU A 200 -23.10 12.43 -5.76
N ASN A 201 -21.91 12.06 -5.29
CA ASN A 201 -21.41 12.30 -3.94
C ASN A 201 -19.89 12.09 -3.90
N GLU A 202 -19.27 12.46 -2.78
CA GLU A 202 -17.84 12.26 -2.48
C GLU A 202 -17.38 10.82 -2.76
N ARG A 203 -18.18 9.81 -2.40
CA ARG A 203 -17.87 8.40 -2.62
C ARG A 203 -17.77 8.07 -4.11
N SER A 204 -18.74 8.51 -4.90
CA SER A 204 -18.74 8.35 -6.35
C SER A 204 -17.53 9.04 -6.96
N LEU A 205 -17.15 10.21 -6.42
CA LEU A 205 -15.97 10.91 -6.88
C LEU A 205 -14.70 10.08 -6.63
N TYR A 206 -14.53 9.65 -5.39
CA TYR A 206 -13.40 8.86 -4.96
C TYR A 206 -13.24 7.61 -5.84
N SER A 207 -14.33 6.90 -6.10
CA SER A 207 -14.33 5.70 -6.95
C SER A 207 -13.89 5.99 -8.39
N GLU A 208 -14.38 7.07 -9.00
CA GLU A 208 -14.11 7.35 -10.42
C GLU A 208 -12.72 7.97 -10.64
N VAL A 209 -12.26 8.83 -9.72
CA VAL A 209 -10.86 9.30 -9.69
C VAL A 209 -9.92 8.11 -9.53
N PHE A 210 -10.27 7.19 -8.65
CA PHE A 210 -9.50 5.97 -8.46
C PHE A 210 -9.43 5.10 -9.74
N CYS A 211 -10.56 4.88 -10.41
CA CYS A 211 -10.62 4.11 -11.66
C CYS A 211 -9.72 4.69 -12.75
N ALA A 212 -9.53 6.01 -12.76
CA ALA A 212 -8.84 6.69 -13.84
C ALA A 212 -7.31 6.49 -13.86
N PHE A 213 -6.66 6.36 -12.70
CA PHE A 213 -5.19 6.45 -12.61
C PHE A 213 -4.43 5.13 -12.56
N LYS A 214 -4.95 4.06 -13.19
CA LYS A 214 -4.31 2.73 -13.35
C LYS A 214 -3.15 2.44 -12.36
N TYR A 215 -3.55 1.99 -11.17
CA TYR A 215 -2.81 1.22 -10.16
C TYR A 215 -1.29 1.44 -10.04
N SER A 216 -0.90 2.54 -9.40
CA SER A 216 0.28 2.44 -8.53
C SER A 216 -0.10 1.65 -7.26
N MET A 217 0.83 0.87 -6.72
CA MET A 217 0.57 0.06 -5.52
C MET A 217 0.18 0.93 -4.30
N ARG A 218 0.57 2.21 -4.30
CA ARG A 218 0.13 3.21 -3.31
C ARG A 218 -1.36 3.52 -3.40
N ILE A 219 -1.92 3.53 -4.61
CA ILE A 219 -3.34 3.76 -4.85
C ILE A 219 -4.15 2.53 -4.39
N ALA A 220 -3.69 1.31 -4.66
CA ALA A 220 -4.32 0.09 -4.13
C ALA A 220 -4.33 0.05 -2.58
N LEU A 221 -3.22 0.43 -1.93
CA LEU A 221 -3.14 0.56 -0.47
C LEU A 221 -4.14 1.58 0.06
N SER A 222 -4.29 2.72 -0.64
CA SER A 222 -5.26 3.75 -0.25
C SER A 222 -6.71 3.24 -0.30
N ILE A 223 -7.09 2.42 -1.29
CA ILE A 223 -8.42 1.78 -1.29
C ILE A 223 -8.62 0.95 -0.04
N PHE A 224 -7.69 0.04 0.24
CA PHE A 224 -7.83 -0.86 1.38
C PHE A 224 -7.89 -0.09 2.70
N ARG A 225 -7.24 1.07 2.79
CA ARG A 225 -7.32 1.97 3.95
C ARG A 225 -8.67 2.68 4.08
N TYR A 226 -9.30 3.13 2.99
CA TYR A 226 -10.46 4.04 3.04
C TYR A 226 -11.80 3.42 2.64
N SER A 227 -11.84 2.24 2.00
CA SER A 227 -13.09 1.62 1.50
C SER A 227 -13.96 0.97 2.59
N TYR A 228 -13.57 1.06 3.86
CA TYR A 228 -14.24 0.40 4.98
C TYR A 228 -15.69 0.87 5.22
N GLN A 229 -16.04 2.10 4.79
CA GLN A 229 -17.32 2.69 5.15
C GLN A 229 -18.48 2.27 4.23
N GLU A 230 -18.19 1.62 3.11
CA GLU A 230 -19.11 1.67 1.98
C GLU A 230 -18.97 0.41 1.10
N GLU A 231 -19.72 -0.64 1.46
CA GLU A 231 -20.00 -1.92 0.76
C GLU A 231 -19.05 -2.31 -0.40
N ASN A 232 -18.14 -3.27 -0.14
CA ASN A 232 -17.42 -4.29 -0.97
C ASN A 232 -17.04 -4.08 -2.46
N ILE A 233 -17.55 -3.07 -3.18
CA ILE A 233 -17.36 -2.88 -4.63
C ILE A 233 -15.88 -2.62 -4.95
N SER A 234 -15.21 -1.79 -4.14
CA SER A 234 -13.81 -1.40 -4.33
C SER A 234 -12.86 -2.59 -4.15
N ILE A 235 -13.12 -3.45 -3.16
CA ILE A 235 -12.27 -4.59 -2.81
C ILE A 235 -12.32 -5.66 -3.90
N LYS A 236 -13.54 -6.04 -4.33
CA LYS A 236 -13.75 -7.02 -5.39
C LYS A 236 -13.13 -6.56 -6.71
N TYR A 237 -13.17 -5.25 -6.97
CA TYR A 237 -12.53 -4.67 -8.13
C TYR A 237 -10.99 -4.75 -8.04
N VAL A 238 -10.37 -4.38 -6.90
CA VAL A 238 -8.91 -4.50 -6.73
C VAL A 238 -8.45 -5.96 -6.86
N THR A 239 -9.14 -6.89 -6.21
CA THR A 239 -8.77 -8.32 -6.24
C THR A 239 -8.99 -8.99 -7.59
N ASN A 240 -9.89 -8.46 -8.43
CA ASN A 240 -10.16 -9.01 -9.77
C ASN A 240 -9.26 -8.39 -10.86
N ASN A 241 -8.71 -7.21 -10.62
CA ASN A 241 -7.94 -6.47 -11.64
C ASN A 241 -6.44 -6.45 -11.38
N LEU A 242 -5.98 -6.70 -10.15
CA LEU A 242 -4.56 -6.90 -9.89
C LEU A 242 -4.15 -8.31 -10.28
N ASP A 243 -2.95 -8.41 -10.86
CA ASP A 243 -2.32 -9.72 -10.99
C ASP A 243 -1.95 -10.28 -9.61
N LYS A 244 -1.60 -11.56 -9.61
CA LYS A 244 -1.31 -12.30 -8.38
C LYS A 244 -0.10 -11.76 -7.62
N ASP A 245 0.93 -11.30 -8.33
CA ASP A 245 2.15 -10.79 -7.71
C ASP A 245 1.90 -9.42 -7.09
N ASP A 246 1.12 -8.57 -7.75
CA ASP A 246 0.68 -7.28 -7.23
C ASP A 246 -0.22 -7.44 -6.01
N LEU A 247 -1.11 -8.44 -5.98
CA LEU A 247 -1.90 -8.78 -4.79
C LEU A 247 -1.02 -9.22 -3.61
N CYS A 248 -0.05 -10.11 -3.84
CA CYS A 248 0.92 -10.50 -2.82
C CYS A 248 1.70 -9.28 -2.27
N ASN A 249 2.14 -8.40 -3.16
CA ASN A 249 2.94 -7.23 -2.81
C ASN A 249 2.11 -6.17 -2.06
N LEU A 250 0.81 -6.08 -2.34
CA LEU A 250 -0.11 -5.17 -1.67
C LEU A 250 -0.26 -5.49 -0.17
N LEU A 251 -0.56 -6.75 0.17
CA LEU A 251 -0.60 -7.18 1.57
C LEU A 251 0.79 -7.06 2.23
N CYS A 252 1.86 -7.33 1.47
CA CYS A 252 3.22 -7.17 1.94
C CYS A 252 3.49 -5.73 2.42
N LEU A 253 3.13 -4.73 1.60
CA LEU A 253 3.30 -3.33 1.96
C LEU A 253 2.39 -2.90 3.12
N ALA A 254 1.14 -3.36 3.14
CA ALA A 254 0.24 -3.04 4.25
C ALA A 254 0.81 -3.52 5.60
N LEU A 255 1.42 -4.70 5.62
CA LEU A 255 2.14 -5.23 6.79
C LEU A 255 3.44 -4.47 7.08
N GLN A 256 4.23 -4.20 6.05
CA GLN A 256 5.51 -3.49 6.17
C GLN A 256 5.34 -2.09 6.74
N ASP A 257 4.27 -1.37 6.36
CA ASP A 257 4.01 0.02 6.76
C ASP A 257 3.01 0.12 7.92
N GLY A 258 2.48 -1.00 8.41
CA GLY A 258 1.61 -1.04 9.58
C GLY A 258 0.17 -0.58 9.36
N TYR A 259 -0.36 -0.67 8.14
CA TYR A 259 -1.73 -0.24 7.80
C TYR A 259 -2.76 -1.30 8.19
N VAL A 260 -3.19 -1.24 9.45
CA VAL A 260 -4.08 -2.21 10.11
C VAL A 260 -5.39 -2.42 9.35
N GLU A 261 -6.07 -1.35 8.96
CA GLU A 261 -7.35 -1.40 8.25
C GLU A 261 -7.18 -2.08 6.90
N ALA A 262 -6.10 -1.76 6.19
CA ALA A 262 -5.82 -2.34 4.89
C ALA A 262 -5.60 -3.86 4.97
N ILE A 263 -4.95 -4.34 6.03
CA ILE A 263 -4.75 -5.78 6.29
C ILE A 263 -6.10 -6.48 6.50
N LYS A 264 -6.99 -5.93 7.35
CA LYS A 264 -8.32 -6.51 7.60
C LYS A 264 -9.11 -6.63 6.31
N VAL A 265 -9.23 -5.51 5.60
CA VAL A 265 -10.03 -5.40 4.39
C VAL A 265 -9.47 -6.30 3.28
N TYR A 266 -8.14 -6.39 3.13
CA TYR A 266 -7.51 -7.32 2.18
C TYR A 266 -7.86 -8.77 2.49
N ILE A 267 -7.69 -9.19 3.74
CA ILE A 267 -7.88 -10.60 4.11
C ILE A 267 -9.38 -10.98 4.05
N GLU A 268 -10.29 -10.11 4.47
CA GLU A 268 -11.74 -10.30 4.30
C GLU A 268 -12.10 -10.41 2.82
N GLY A 269 -11.55 -9.52 1.98
CA GLY A 269 -11.74 -9.52 0.54
C GLY A 269 -11.38 -10.86 -0.11
N ILE A 270 -10.18 -11.37 0.16
CA ILE A 270 -9.73 -12.65 -0.42
C ILE A 270 -10.41 -13.87 0.20
N SER A 271 -10.96 -13.74 1.42
CA SER A 271 -11.67 -14.85 2.08
C SER A 271 -12.94 -15.25 1.35
N ASN A 272 -13.59 -14.28 0.69
CA ASN A 272 -14.81 -14.44 -0.09
C ASN A 272 -14.58 -14.88 -1.55
N LEU A 273 -13.32 -14.94 -2.00
CA LEU A 273 -13.00 -15.33 -3.39
C LEU A 273 -12.82 -16.84 -3.52
N SER A 274 -13.59 -17.44 -4.43
CA SER A 274 -13.47 -18.85 -4.80
C SER A 274 -12.36 -19.04 -5.86
N GLY A 275 -11.63 -20.15 -5.78
CA GLY A 275 -10.60 -20.52 -6.77
C GLY A 275 -9.22 -19.86 -6.59
N ILE A 276 -9.04 -19.03 -5.56
CA ILE A 276 -7.75 -18.37 -5.27
C ILE A 276 -6.93 -19.17 -4.24
N ASN A 277 -5.62 -19.30 -4.48
CA ASN A 277 -4.68 -19.87 -3.51
C ASN A 277 -4.42 -18.87 -2.37
N LYS A 278 -5.26 -18.95 -1.32
CA LYS A 278 -5.16 -18.11 -0.11
C LYS A 278 -3.80 -18.22 0.58
N GLN A 279 -3.19 -19.41 0.60
CA GLN A 279 -1.87 -19.62 1.21
C GLN A 279 -0.82 -18.71 0.58
N GLN A 280 -0.80 -18.62 -0.74
CA GLN A 280 0.17 -17.79 -1.45
C GLN A 280 -0.06 -16.29 -1.25
N LEU A 281 -1.32 -15.84 -1.30
CA LEU A 281 -1.62 -14.43 -1.07
C LEU A 281 -1.29 -14.00 0.36
N LEU A 282 -1.66 -14.82 1.35
CA LEU A 282 -1.41 -14.55 2.76
C LEU A 282 0.08 -14.62 3.11
N ALA A 283 0.89 -15.39 2.37
CA ALA A 283 2.34 -15.38 2.54
C ALA A 283 2.95 -14.00 2.24
N ALA A 284 2.26 -13.16 1.46
CA ALA A 284 2.55 -11.73 1.27
C ALA A 284 4.04 -11.47 0.98
N LYS A 285 4.62 -12.25 0.06
CA LYS A 285 6.05 -12.19 -0.24
C LYS A 285 6.33 -10.99 -1.15
N LYS A 286 7.31 -10.17 -0.75
CA LYS A 286 7.80 -9.05 -1.55
C LYS A 286 8.44 -9.55 -2.83
N LYS A 287 8.19 -8.86 -3.95
CA LYS A 287 8.59 -9.30 -5.31
C LYS A 287 10.12 -9.50 -5.47
N ASN A 288 10.93 -8.68 -4.81
CA ASN A 288 12.37 -8.62 -5.08
C ASN A 288 13.22 -9.59 -4.22
N ASP A 289 12.88 -9.78 -2.95
CA ASP A 289 13.67 -10.56 -1.99
C ASP A 289 12.88 -11.69 -1.31
N GLY A 290 11.59 -11.84 -1.67
CA GLY A 290 10.70 -12.84 -1.11
C GLY A 290 10.41 -12.67 0.38
N ALA A 291 10.75 -11.53 0.99
CA ALA A 291 10.47 -11.29 2.41
C ALA A 291 8.95 -11.30 2.65
N PRO A 292 8.44 -12.14 3.56
CA PRO A 292 7.02 -12.13 3.91
C PRO A 292 6.62 -10.83 4.61
N GLY A 293 5.42 -10.32 4.34
CA GLY A 293 4.90 -9.10 4.98
C GLY A 293 4.94 -9.16 6.51
N LEU A 294 4.58 -10.30 7.11
CA LEU A 294 4.65 -10.48 8.58
C LEU A 294 6.10 -10.36 9.10
N CYS A 295 7.10 -10.79 8.31
CA CYS A 295 8.51 -10.62 8.66
C CYS A 295 8.88 -9.13 8.73
N LEU A 296 8.41 -8.35 7.75
CA LEU A 296 8.66 -6.91 7.68
C LEU A 296 7.92 -6.15 8.79
N ALA A 297 6.69 -6.53 9.10
CA ALA A 297 5.94 -5.96 10.24
C ALA A 297 6.67 -6.20 11.57
N LEU A 298 7.21 -7.41 11.77
CA LEU A 298 8.02 -7.77 12.94
C LEU A 298 9.35 -7.01 12.98
N GLN A 299 10.01 -6.87 11.83
CA GLN A 299 11.24 -6.10 11.70
C GLN A 299 11.04 -4.61 11.98
N ASN A 300 9.90 -4.03 11.59
CA ASN A 300 9.62 -2.60 11.76
C ASN A 300 8.85 -2.28 13.07
N GLY A 301 8.49 -3.30 13.85
CA GLY A 301 7.83 -3.13 15.14
C GLY A 301 6.34 -2.75 15.08
N HIS A 302 5.64 -3.02 13.96
CA HIS A 302 4.22 -2.69 13.79
C HIS A 302 3.30 -3.67 14.54
N SER A 303 3.23 -3.54 15.87
CA SER A 303 2.52 -4.46 16.76
C SER A 303 1.04 -4.66 16.42
N GLU A 304 0.28 -3.60 16.17
CA GLU A 304 -1.15 -3.72 15.85
C GLU A 304 -1.38 -4.44 14.52
N ALA A 305 -0.52 -4.23 13.51
CA ALA A 305 -0.57 -4.94 12.24
C ALA A 305 -0.28 -6.44 12.40
N ILE A 306 0.70 -6.80 13.24
CA ILE A 306 1.02 -8.19 13.58
C ILE A 306 -0.16 -8.86 14.27
N LYS A 307 -0.72 -8.21 15.30
CA LYS A 307 -1.85 -8.70 16.06
C LYS A 307 -3.04 -8.99 15.15
N VAL A 308 -3.43 -8.02 14.34
CA VAL A 308 -4.56 -8.14 13.42
C VAL A 308 -4.31 -9.21 12.35
N TYR A 309 -3.11 -9.28 11.79
CA TYR A 309 -2.78 -10.33 10.83
C TYR A 309 -2.96 -11.73 11.46
N ILE A 310 -2.41 -11.96 12.65
CA ILE A 310 -2.52 -13.25 13.36
C ILE A 310 -3.99 -13.56 13.71
N GLU A 311 -4.74 -12.60 14.24
CA GLU A 311 -6.16 -12.74 14.56
C GLU A 311 -6.98 -13.14 13.33
N VAL A 312 -6.79 -12.47 12.19
CA VAL A 312 -7.57 -12.78 11.00
C VAL A 312 -7.18 -14.14 10.41
N ILE A 313 -5.89 -14.46 10.27
CA ILE A 313 -5.50 -15.79 9.76
C ILE A 313 -5.90 -16.92 10.72
N SER A 314 -6.04 -16.65 12.02
CA SER A 314 -6.47 -17.65 13.00
C SER A 314 -7.86 -18.22 12.67
N ASN A 315 -8.74 -17.36 12.16
CA ASN A 315 -10.13 -17.68 11.82
C ASN A 315 -10.27 -18.37 10.45
N LEU A 316 -9.19 -18.44 9.66
CA LEU A 316 -9.23 -19.06 8.33
C LEU A 316 -8.93 -20.56 8.40
N SER A 317 -9.71 -21.33 7.63
CA SER A 317 -9.52 -22.76 7.40
C SER A 317 -8.77 -23.03 6.10
N GLY A 318 -8.17 -24.22 5.96
CA GLY A 318 -7.49 -24.64 4.72
C GLY A 318 -6.15 -23.97 4.43
N ILE A 319 -5.55 -23.27 5.39
CA ILE A 319 -4.25 -22.62 5.27
C ILE A 319 -3.23 -23.24 6.22
N ASN A 320 -1.95 -23.24 5.81
CA ASN A 320 -0.84 -23.66 6.66
C ASN A 320 -0.37 -22.48 7.52
N LYS A 321 -0.99 -22.34 8.69
CA LYS A 321 -0.66 -21.30 9.68
C LYS A 321 0.79 -21.37 10.15
N GLN A 322 1.36 -22.58 10.28
CA GLN A 322 2.76 -22.76 10.70
C GLN A 322 3.72 -22.06 9.73
N GLU A 323 3.51 -22.21 8.42
CA GLU A 323 4.35 -21.58 7.40
C GLU A 323 4.22 -20.06 7.42
N LEU A 324 2.98 -19.54 7.47
CA LEU A 324 2.72 -18.10 7.48
C LEU A 324 3.33 -17.42 8.71
N LEU A 325 3.13 -18.02 9.90
CA LEU A 325 3.66 -17.49 11.16
C LEU A 325 5.17 -17.59 11.27
N ALA A 326 5.81 -18.57 10.61
CA ALA A 326 7.27 -18.64 10.57
C ALA A 326 7.88 -17.43 9.85
N ALA A 327 7.15 -16.86 8.89
CA ALA A 327 7.50 -15.61 8.19
C ALA A 327 8.98 -15.54 7.80
N LYS A 328 9.49 -16.62 7.21
CA LYS A 328 10.92 -16.74 6.89
C LYS A 328 11.26 -16.01 5.61
N LYS A 329 12.32 -15.19 5.66
CA LYS A 329 13.02 -14.68 4.46
C LYS A 329 13.66 -15.83 3.69
N GLN A 330 14.08 -15.57 2.44
CA GLN A 330 14.74 -16.58 1.60
C GLN A 330 15.99 -17.20 2.25
N ASN A 331 16.74 -16.43 3.05
CA ASN A 331 17.90 -16.92 3.79
C ASN A 331 17.55 -17.76 5.04
N GLY A 332 16.26 -18.02 5.29
CA GLY A 332 15.76 -18.79 6.42
C GLY A 332 15.57 -17.99 7.71
N THR A 333 15.84 -16.67 7.72
CA THR A 333 15.66 -15.81 8.90
C THR A 333 14.17 -15.63 9.22
N PRO A 334 13.67 -16.05 10.39
CA PRO A 334 12.27 -15.88 10.79
C PRO A 334 11.90 -14.43 11.13
N GLY A 335 10.61 -14.08 11.06
CA GLY A 335 10.12 -12.76 11.48
C GLY A 335 10.42 -12.44 12.96
N LEU A 336 10.16 -13.39 13.87
CA LEU A 336 10.44 -13.19 15.31
C LEU A 336 11.93 -12.95 15.60
N PHE A 337 12.83 -13.52 14.78
CA PHE A 337 14.26 -13.23 14.86
C PHE A 337 14.53 -11.75 14.56
N MET A 338 13.89 -11.18 13.52
CA MET A 338 14.06 -9.77 13.19
C MET A 338 13.55 -8.86 14.32
N ALA A 339 12.37 -9.14 14.90
CA ALA A 339 11.87 -8.36 16.02
C ALA A 339 12.81 -8.39 17.25
N LEU A 340 13.43 -9.55 17.52
CA LEU A 340 14.42 -9.71 18.59
C LEU A 340 15.73 -8.98 18.27
N GLN A 341 16.18 -9.02 17.01
CA GLN A 341 17.37 -8.31 16.54
C GLN A 341 17.20 -6.79 16.63
N GLU A 342 16.03 -6.25 16.26
CA GLU A 342 15.76 -4.81 16.26
C GLU A 342 15.23 -4.31 17.63
N GLY A 343 15.03 -5.21 18.60
CA GLY A 343 14.64 -4.86 19.96
C GLY A 343 13.17 -4.42 20.12
N HIS A 344 12.28 -4.80 19.21
CA HIS A 344 10.87 -4.40 19.23
C HIS A 344 10.03 -5.20 20.22
N ALA A 345 10.09 -4.82 21.50
CA ALA A 345 9.40 -5.50 22.61
C ALA A 345 7.89 -5.69 22.37
N GLU A 346 7.15 -4.65 21.99
CA GLU A 346 5.69 -4.78 21.80
C GLU A 346 5.34 -5.72 20.64
N ALA A 347 6.13 -5.73 19.56
CA ALA A 347 5.95 -6.67 18.45
C ALA A 347 6.20 -8.13 18.85
N ILE A 348 7.20 -8.37 19.70
CA ILE A 348 7.47 -9.69 20.29
C ILE A 348 6.29 -10.14 21.16
N LYS A 349 5.78 -9.24 22.02
CA LYS A 349 4.66 -9.51 22.92
C LYS A 349 3.43 -9.97 22.14
N VAL A 350 2.95 -9.14 21.22
CA VAL A 350 1.72 -9.45 20.45
C VAL A 350 1.88 -10.67 19.56
N TYR A 351 3.09 -10.95 19.04
CA TYR A 351 3.35 -12.18 18.31
C TYR A 351 3.21 -13.42 19.20
N ILE A 352 3.84 -13.41 20.39
CA ILE A 352 3.76 -14.53 21.33
C ILE A 352 2.33 -14.74 21.83
N GLU A 353 1.63 -13.68 22.20
CA GLU A 353 0.21 -13.71 22.61
C GLU A 353 -0.69 -14.21 21.48
N GLY A 354 -0.45 -13.75 20.25
CA GLY A 354 -1.22 -14.16 19.08
C GLY A 354 -1.08 -15.66 18.77
N ILE A 355 0.14 -16.21 18.83
CA ILE A 355 0.34 -17.64 18.59
C ILE A 355 -0.07 -18.51 19.78
N PHE A 356 -0.15 -17.97 21.00
CA PHE A 356 -0.51 -18.71 22.22
C PHE A 356 -1.84 -19.45 22.06
N ASN A 357 -2.86 -18.76 21.53
CA ASN A 357 -4.22 -19.29 21.37
C ASN A 357 -4.39 -20.24 20.16
N LEU A 358 -3.37 -20.43 19.34
CA LEU A 358 -3.48 -21.25 18.13
C LEU A 358 -3.20 -22.72 18.41
N SER A 359 -4.07 -23.59 17.91
CA SER A 359 -3.87 -25.05 17.88
C SER A 359 -3.23 -25.50 16.55
N GLY A 360 -2.63 -26.69 16.54
CA GLY A 360 -2.07 -27.29 15.32
C GLY A 360 -0.77 -26.66 14.79
N ILE A 361 -0.13 -25.77 15.57
CA ILE A 361 1.16 -25.16 15.24
C ILE A 361 2.27 -25.65 16.19
N ASN A 362 3.49 -25.72 15.68
CA ASN A 362 4.67 -26.02 16.48
C ASN A 362 5.23 -24.72 17.09
N LYS A 363 4.71 -24.37 18.27
CA LYS A 363 5.12 -23.18 19.02
C LYS A 363 6.61 -23.19 19.38
N GLN A 364 7.17 -24.37 19.72
CA GLN A 364 8.60 -24.52 20.01
C GLN A 364 9.44 -24.04 18.82
N GLN A 365 9.10 -24.46 17.60
CA GLN A 365 9.83 -24.07 16.40
C GLN A 365 9.71 -22.57 16.09
N LEU A 366 8.52 -21.98 16.24
CA LEU A 366 8.31 -20.55 15.99
C LEU A 366 9.07 -19.69 17.00
N LEU A 367 8.96 -20.02 18.29
CA LEU A 367 9.62 -19.30 19.39
C LEU A 367 11.13 -19.45 19.36
N ALA A 368 11.66 -20.60 18.92
CA ALA A 368 13.09 -20.78 18.76
C ALA A 368 13.72 -19.72 17.84
N ALA A 369 12.94 -19.23 16.86
CA ALA A 369 13.32 -18.15 15.96
C ALA A 369 14.74 -18.34 15.40
N LYS A 370 15.10 -19.59 15.06
CA LYS A 370 16.45 -19.92 14.59
C LYS A 370 16.59 -19.56 13.11
N ARG A 371 17.68 -18.85 12.78
CA ARG A 371 18.13 -18.70 11.40
C ARG A 371 18.70 -20.02 10.87
N SER A 372 18.98 -20.10 9.58
CA SER A 372 19.51 -21.28 8.89
C SER A 372 20.83 -21.80 9.44
N ASP A 373 21.66 -20.93 10.04
CA ASP A 373 22.91 -21.28 10.73
C ASP A 373 22.70 -21.79 12.17
N GLY A 374 21.45 -21.89 12.62
CA GLY A 374 21.10 -22.34 13.97
C GLY A 374 21.08 -21.22 15.02
N THR A 375 21.48 -19.99 14.68
CA THR A 375 21.51 -18.85 15.61
C THR A 375 20.09 -18.47 16.05
N PRO A 376 19.75 -18.55 17.36
CA PRO A 376 18.43 -18.17 17.87
C PRO A 376 18.25 -16.65 17.97
N GLY A 377 17.04 -16.13 17.75
CA GLY A 377 16.76 -14.69 17.89
C GLY A 377 17.10 -14.13 19.27
N LEU A 378 16.81 -14.87 20.36
CA LEU A 378 17.12 -14.44 21.73
C LEU A 378 18.64 -14.23 21.94
N SER A 379 19.47 -15.02 21.24
CA SER A 379 20.92 -14.88 21.30
C SER A 379 21.39 -13.56 20.69
N VAL A 380 20.73 -13.11 19.61
CA VAL A 380 21.02 -11.83 18.95
C VAL A 380 20.52 -10.65 19.77
N ALA A 381 19.34 -10.76 20.40
CA ALA A 381 18.85 -9.74 21.33
C ALA A 381 19.82 -9.54 22.52
N LEU A 382 20.39 -10.63 23.05
CA LEU A 382 21.42 -10.62 24.09
C LEU A 382 22.75 -10.03 23.59
N TYR A 383 23.17 -10.38 22.38
CA TYR A 383 24.34 -9.81 21.73
C TYR A 383 24.21 -8.30 21.50
N CYS A 384 23.03 -7.80 21.11
CA CYS A 384 22.77 -6.38 20.85
C CYS A 384 22.40 -5.58 22.12
N GLY A 385 22.14 -6.26 23.25
CA GLY A 385 21.82 -5.62 24.52
C GLY A 385 20.38 -5.11 24.66
N HIS A 386 19.42 -5.65 23.90
CA HIS A 386 18.01 -5.22 23.91
C HIS A 386 17.24 -5.73 25.14
N ALA A 387 17.46 -5.10 26.30
CA ALA A 387 16.93 -5.52 27.59
C ALA A 387 15.41 -5.71 27.63
N GLU A 388 14.63 -4.75 27.12
CA GLU A 388 13.16 -4.84 27.10
C GLU A 388 12.67 -6.00 26.21
N ALA A 389 13.25 -6.18 25.02
CA ALA A 389 12.90 -7.31 24.14
C ALA A 389 13.20 -8.67 24.78
N ILE A 390 14.33 -8.80 25.48
CA ILE A 390 14.68 -10.01 26.24
C ILE A 390 13.65 -10.26 27.34
N LYS A 391 13.35 -9.24 28.16
CA LYS A 391 12.37 -9.34 29.24
C LYS A 391 11.01 -9.78 28.71
N THR A 392 10.49 -9.10 27.69
CA THR A 392 9.20 -9.41 27.08
C THR A 392 9.15 -10.81 26.48
N TYR A 393 10.21 -11.24 25.79
CA TYR A 393 10.29 -12.60 25.26
C TYR A 393 10.20 -13.65 26.38
N ILE A 394 10.98 -13.47 27.46
CA ILE A 394 11.02 -14.39 28.59
C ILE A 394 9.66 -14.43 29.32
N GLU A 395 9.06 -13.27 29.60
CA GLU A 395 7.73 -13.16 30.20
C GLU A 395 6.66 -13.85 29.34
N GLY A 396 6.68 -13.60 28.02
CA GLY A 396 5.75 -14.20 27.07
C GLY A 396 5.82 -15.72 27.06
N ILE A 397 7.03 -16.31 27.06
CA ILE A 397 7.18 -17.78 27.07
C ILE A 397 6.94 -18.43 28.44
N THR A 398 6.94 -17.66 29.54
CA THR A 398 6.83 -18.22 30.90
C THR A 398 5.51 -18.97 31.11
N ASN A 399 4.41 -18.46 30.57
CA ASN A 399 3.08 -19.04 30.75
C ASN A 399 2.71 -20.08 29.68
N LEU A 400 3.56 -20.29 28.67
CA LEU A 400 3.33 -21.27 27.61
C LEU A 400 3.60 -22.71 28.08
N SER A 401 2.63 -23.60 27.90
CA SER A 401 2.80 -25.05 28.12
C SER A 401 3.25 -25.75 26.83
N GLY A 402 3.81 -26.97 26.97
CA GLY A 402 4.21 -27.79 25.81
C GLY A 402 5.44 -27.32 25.04
N ILE A 403 6.20 -26.35 25.59
CA ILE A 403 7.47 -25.87 25.02
C ILE A 403 8.63 -26.19 25.95
N ASN A 404 9.81 -26.41 25.37
CA ASN A 404 11.05 -26.60 26.11
C ASN A 404 11.68 -25.24 26.39
N LYS A 405 11.28 -24.62 27.52
CA LYS A 405 11.80 -23.32 27.96
C LYS A 405 13.30 -23.35 28.21
N GLN A 406 13.85 -24.46 28.71
CA GLN A 406 15.29 -24.62 28.92
C GLN A 406 16.05 -24.44 27.60
N GLU A 407 15.60 -25.10 26.52
CA GLU A 407 16.23 -24.98 25.20
C GLU A 407 16.15 -23.55 24.65
N LEU A 408 14.96 -22.94 24.71
CA LEU A 408 14.74 -21.59 24.19
C LEU A 408 15.60 -20.55 24.92
N LEU A 409 15.64 -20.63 26.25
CA LEU A 409 16.39 -19.69 27.11
C LEU A 409 17.89 -19.91 27.03
N ALA A 410 18.36 -21.14 26.77
CA ALA A 410 19.78 -21.40 26.58
C ALA A 410 20.36 -20.55 25.44
N ALA A 411 19.55 -20.28 24.41
CA ALA A 411 19.89 -19.41 23.28
C ALA A 411 21.29 -19.69 22.72
N LYS A 412 21.65 -20.99 22.64
CA LYS A 412 22.96 -21.45 22.20
C LYS A 412 23.05 -21.28 20.69
N ILE A 413 24.12 -20.67 20.20
CA ILE A 413 24.45 -20.65 18.78
C ILE A 413 25.08 -22.00 18.37
N SER A 414 25.47 -22.15 17.11
CA SER A 414 25.92 -23.43 16.54
C SER A 414 27.15 -24.04 17.22
N ASP A 415 28.03 -23.21 17.78
CA ASP A 415 29.19 -23.65 18.56
C ASP A 415 28.87 -23.91 20.05
N GLY A 416 27.60 -23.93 20.44
CA GLY A 416 27.17 -24.15 21.82
C GLY A 416 27.30 -22.93 22.74
N THR A 417 27.85 -21.80 22.28
CA THR A 417 27.99 -20.57 23.08
C THR A 417 26.60 -20.02 23.45
N PRO A 418 26.27 -19.87 24.75
CA PRO A 418 24.98 -19.36 25.20
C PRO A 418 24.82 -17.85 24.93
N GLY A 419 23.59 -17.39 24.67
CA GLY A 419 23.32 -15.96 24.49
C GLY A 419 23.77 -15.08 25.67
N LEU A 420 23.63 -15.56 26.91
CA LEU A 420 24.07 -14.81 28.10
C LEU A 420 25.59 -14.59 28.12
N PHE A 421 26.38 -15.50 27.53
CA PHE A 421 27.82 -15.28 27.34
C PHE A 421 28.06 -14.07 26.45
N MET A 422 27.32 -13.93 25.35
CA MET A 422 27.48 -12.80 24.43
C MET A 422 27.11 -11.46 25.09
N ALA A 423 26.06 -11.42 25.92
CA ALA A 423 25.72 -10.20 26.67
C ALA A 423 26.81 -9.81 27.68
N LEU A 424 27.43 -10.80 28.35
CA LEU A 424 28.56 -10.59 29.25
C LEU A 424 29.81 -10.10 28.51
N GLN A 425 30.15 -10.77 27.41
CA GLN A 425 31.28 -10.42 26.56
C GLN A 425 31.17 -8.98 26.04
N ASN A 426 29.99 -8.55 25.59
CA ASN A 426 29.80 -7.18 25.07
C ASN A 426 29.47 -6.14 26.16
N GLY A 427 29.43 -6.54 27.43
CA GLY A 427 29.24 -5.63 28.55
C GLY A 427 27.81 -5.07 28.71
N HIS A 428 26.77 -5.74 28.20
CA HIS A 428 25.39 -5.27 28.24
C HIS A 428 24.70 -5.51 29.59
N ALA A 429 25.01 -4.67 30.57
CA ALA A 429 24.52 -4.79 31.96
C ALA A 429 22.98 -4.93 32.08
N GLU A 430 22.21 -4.09 31.40
CA GLU A 430 20.74 -4.13 31.48
C GLU A 430 20.14 -5.39 30.84
N ALA A 431 20.72 -5.88 29.73
CA ALA A 431 20.31 -7.13 29.10
C ALA A 431 20.58 -8.34 29.99
N ILE A 432 21.74 -8.36 30.65
CA ILE A 432 22.09 -9.38 31.65
C ILE A 432 21.08 -9.37 32.80
N LYS A 433 20.77 -8.19 33.34
CA LYS A 433 19.80 -8.03 34.42
C LYS A 433 18.41 -8.54 34.01
N ALA A 434 17.90 -8.08 32.87
CA ALA A 434 16.62 -8.50 32.32
C ALA A 434 16.53 -10.01 32.11
N TYR A 435 17.60 -10.63 31.58
CA TYR A 435 17.67 -12.08 31.41
C TYR A 435 17.61 -12.81 32.76
N ILE A 436 18.46 -12.42 33.73
CA ILE A 436 18.54 -13.09 35.05
C ILE A 436 17.22 -12.94 35.81
N GLU A 437 16.66 -11.73 35.86
CA GLU A 437 15.36 -11.44 36.50
C GLU A 437 14.23 -12.25 35.85
N GLY A 438 14.17 -12.27 34.51
CA GLY A 438 13.15 -12.99 33.77
C GLY A 438 13.17 -14.50 34.01
N ILE A 439 14.33 -15.14 33.95
CA ILE A 439 14.41 -16.60 34.16
C ILE A 439 14.20 -17.01 35.62
N PHE A 440 14.34 -16.09 36.58
CA PHE A 440 14.24 -16.45 38.00
C PHE A 440 12.85 -16.97 38.35
N ASN A 441 11.80 -16.41 37.75
CA ASN A 441 10.41 -16.78 38.03
C ASN A 441 9.92 -18.01 37.24
N ILE A 442 10.75 -18.59 36.37
CA ILE A 442 10.31 -19.71 35.51
C ILE A 442 10.45 -21.05 36.24
N PRO A 443 9.35 -21.82 36.45
CA PRO A 443 9.42 -23.13 37.08
C PRO A 443 10.04 -24.18 36.14
N GLY A 444 10.71 -25.18 36.73
CA GLY A 444 11.18 -26.37 36.02
C GLY A 444 12.43 -26.22 35.16
N ILE A 445 13.03 -25.02 35.06
CA ILE A 445 14.29 -24.81 34.32
C ILE A 445 15.54 -24.98 35.20
N ASN A 446 16.63 -25.44 34.60
CA ASN A 446 17.94 -25.50 35.23
C ASN A 446 18.65 -24.14 35.12
N ARG A 447 18.30 -23.23 36.02
CA ARG A 447 18.88 -21.88 36.08
C ARG A 447 20.40 -21.90 36.27
N ARG A 448 20.94 -22.88 37.00
CA ARG A 448 22.39 -22.98 37.21
C ARG A 448 23.12 -23.21 35.89
N GLU A 449 22.58 -24.06 35.02
CA GLU A 449 23.13 -24.28 33.67
C GLU A 449 23.06 -23.01 32.82
N LEU A 450 21.89 -22.35 32.77
CA LEU A 450 21.70 -21.12 31.98
C LEU A 450 22.64 -19.99 32.44
N LEU A 451 22.73 -19.79 33.76
CA LEU A 451 23.56 -18.76 34.36
C LEU A 451 25.05 -19.06 34.24
N ALA A 452 25.46 -20.32 34.09
CA ALA A 452 26.88 -20.65 33.94
C ALA A 452 27.51 -19.92 32.75
N ALA A 453 26.75 -19.70 31.67
CA ALA A 453 27.13 -18.92 30.50
C ALA A 453 28.57 -19.24 30.03
N LYS A 454 28.83 -20.51 29.76
CA LYS A 454 30.15 -21.02 29.37
C LYS A 454 30.17 -21.41 27.90
N THR A 455 31.28 -21.13 27.23
CA THR A 455 31.64 -21.70 25.92
C THR A 455 31.95 -23.21 26.04
N LEU A 456 32.13 -23.89 24.90
CA LEU A 456 32.44 -25.33 24.84
C LEU A 456 33.71 -25.73 25.60
N ASP A 457 34.73 -24.86 25.62
CA ASP A 457 35.97 -25.05 26.38
C ASP A 457 35.80 -24.82 27.89
N GLY A 458 34.61 -24.44 28.33
CA GLY A 458 34.28 -24.17 29.73
C GLY A 458 34.58 -22.75 30.19
N THR A 459 35.04 -21.86 29.31
CA THR A 459 35.34 -20.46 29.66
C THR A 459 34.07 -19.69 30.03
N PRO A 460 33.92 -19.17 31.27
CA PRO A 460 32.75 -18.41 31.67
C PRO A 460 32.73 -17.00 31.07
N GLY A 461 31.56 -16.54 30.61
CA GLY A 461 31.38 -15.19 30.08
C GLY A 461 31.73 -14.09 31.10
N LEU A 462 31.55 -14.36 32.39
CA LEU A 462 31.96 -13.44 33.46
C LEU A 462 33.47 -13.17 33.45
N ASN A 463 34.28 -14.17 33.14
CA ASN A 463 35.74 -14.00 33.05
C ASN A 463 36.10 -13.11 31.87
N ILE A 464 35.44 -13.29 30.73
CA ILE A 464 35.63 -12.46 29.54
C ILE A 464 35.20 -11.02 29.82
N ALA A 465 34.04 -10.80 30.45
CA ALA A 465 33.58 -9.47 30.83
C ALA A 465 34.60 -8.73 31.72
N LEU A 466 35.20 -9.44 32.69
CA LEU A 466 36.25 -8.87 33.55
C LEU A 466 37.54 -8.58 32.78
N GLN A 467 37.98 -9.50 31.92
CA GLN A 467 39.19 -9.33 31.10
C GLN A 467 39.07 -8.14 30.13
N GLN A 468 37.88 -7.91 29.57
CA GLN A 468 37.60 -6.82 28.65
C GLN A 468 37.23 -5.50 29.36
N GLY A 469 37.25 -5.46 30.69
CA GLY A 469 37.00 -4.25 31.47
C GLY A 469 35.52 -3.86 31.62
N HIS A 470 34.57 -4.76 31.28
CA HIS A 470 33.13 -4.57 31.45
C HIS A 470 32.70 -4.75 32.91
N SER A 471 33.25 -3.92 33.79
CA SER A 471 33.05 -3.96 35.25
C SER A 471 31.59 -3.84 35.66
N GLN A 472 30.81 -2.97 35.00
CA GLN A 472 29.38 -2.82 35.29
C GLN A 472 28.58 -4.09 34.95
N ALA A 473 28.87 -4.74 33.82
CA ALA A 473 28.21 -6.00 33.45
C ALA A 473 28.54 -7.13 34.44
N ALA A 474 29.82 -7.26 34.80
CA ALA A 474 30.27 -8.24 35.79
C ALA A 474 29.65 -7.99 37.18
N LYS A 475 29.56 -6.72 37.59
CA LYS A 475 28.90 -6.30 38.83
C LYS A 475 27.42 -6.64 38.80
N THR A 476 26.70 -6.21 37.76
CA THR A 476 25.26 -6.47 37.60
C THR A 476 24.97 -7.98 37.59
N TYR A 477 25.77 -8.79 36.89
CA TYR A 477 25.64 -10.25 36.88
C TYR A 477 25.74 -10.84 38.29
N LYS A 478 26.78 -10.47 39.05
CA LYS A 478 26.99 -10.98 40.43
C LYS A 478 25.92 -10.51 41.39
N GLU A 479 25.58 -9.22 41.37
CA GLU A 479 24.61 -8.63 42.29
C GLU A 479 23.19 -9.17 42.06
N THR A 480 22.78 -9.28 40.81
CA THR A 480 21.46 -9.81 40.45
C THR A 480 21.32 -11.26 40.89
N ILE A 481 22.31 -12.12 40.61
CA ILE A 481 22.31 -13.52 41.09
C ILE A 481 22.29 -13.59 42.62
N SER A 482 23.11 -12.79 43.30
CA SER A 482 23.20 -12.79 44.76
C SER A 482 21.87 -12.39 45.42
N LYS A 483 21.23 -11.32 44.92
CA LYS A 483 19.90 -10.87 45.37
C LYS A 483 18.89 -12.01 45.32
N PHE A 484 18.89 -12.77 44.24
CA PHE A 484 17.94 -13.86 44.05
C PHE A 484 18.29 -15.15 44.80
N MET A 485 19.56 -15.42 45.07
CA MET A 485 19.96 -16.49 45.99
C MET A 485 19.52 -16.18 47.44
N MET A 486 19.64 -14.92 47.87
CA MET A 486 19.21 -14.47 49.19
C MET A 486 17.68 -14.57 49.37
N LEU A 487 16.91 -14.17 48.34
CA LEU A 487 15.44 -14.30 48.36
C LEU A 487 14.93 -15.75 48.47
N ARG A 488 15.72 -16.74 48.03
CA ARG A 488 15.37 -18.17 48.15
C ARG A 488 15.71 -18.75 49.54
N ASN A 489 16.73 -18.21 50.19
CA ASN A 489 17.22 -18.66 51.50
C ASN A 489 16.59 -17.87 52.68
N GLY A 490 15.77 -16.85 52.39
CA GLY A 490 15.07 -16.03 53.38
C GLY A 490 13.56 -16.25 53.37
N LEU A 491 13.09 -17.27 54.08
CA LEU A 491 11.91 -17.16 54.92
C LEU A 491 12.44 -17.01 56.36
N PRO A 492 11.96 -16.04 57.17
CA PRO A 492 12.26 -16.03 58.60
C PRO A 492 11.77 -17.30 59.30
#